data_AF-R4G2D2-F1
#
_entry.id   AF-R4G2D2-F1
#
_cell.length_a   1.000
_cell.length_b   1.000
_cell.length_c   1.000
_cell.angle_alpha   90.00
_cell.angle_beta   90.00
_cell.angle_gamma   90.00
#
_symmetry.space_group_name_H-M   'P 1'
#
loop_
_entity.id
_entity.type
_entity.pdbx_description
1 polymer ?
#
loop_
_entity_poly.entity_id
_entity_poly.type
_entity_poly.pdbx_seq_one_letter_code
_entity_poly.pdbx_strand_id
1 'polypeptide(L)'
;ALYGRGFRLANPRNTKPGAPAAGPSRPANFTRESGIQAYYEICLAIKDGAKTYWIDDSEVPYIVHNNEWIGYDNEISLAAKVDWIKRNGFGGVAVWALPFDDFNNVCGKGKYPLMKAINRLLNGTGNLQHQPEIESEEANFIPKVTQPVKSYHPKYRAVTPSYRRQTTTHPATKFYVQTT
;
A
#
# COMPACT_ATOMS: atom_id res chain seq x y z
N ALA A 1 4.51 -6.07 5.04
CA ALA A 1 5.44 -6.04 6.19
C ALA A 1 4.83 -5.24 7.32
N LEU A 2 5.37 -5.28 8.54
CA LEU A 2 4.88 -4.45 9.65
C LEU A 2 5.77 -3.22 9.91
N TYR A 3 6.59 -2.86 8.94
CA TYR A 3 7.53 -1.74 8.98
C TYR A 3 7.59 -1.07 7.61
N GLY A 4 8.16 0.13 7.55
CA GLY A 4 8.44 0.87 6.32
C GLY A 4 9.94 1.03 6.07
N ARG A 5 10.27 1.27 4.80
CA ARG A 5 11.63 1.64 4.35
C ARG A 5 11.64 3.13 4.04
N GLY A 6 12.68 3.82 4.52
CA GLY A 6 12.75 5.27 4.43
C GLY A 6 13.99 5.79 3.74
N PHE A 7 13.84 6.98 3.13
CA PHE A 7 14.89 7.72 2.46
C PHE A 7 14.84 9.20 2.85
N ARG A 8 16.01 9.81 2.95
CA ARG A 8 16.11 11.26 3.00
C ARG A 8 16.14 11.82 1.58
N LEU A 9 15.18 12.65 1.21
CA LEU A 9 15.07 13.29 -0.10
C LEU A 9 16.24 14.26 -0.34
N ALA A 10 16.83 14.22 -1.54
CA ALA A 10 17.84 15.19 -1.95
C ALA A 10 17.25 16.59 -2.16
N ASN A 11 16.01 16.66 -2.64
CA ASN A 11 15.23 17.90 -2.73
C ASN A 11 13.89 17.68 -2.00
N PRO A 12 13.63 18.34 -0.86
CA PRO A 12 12.39 18.17 -0.09
C PRO A 12 11.11 18.55 -0.86
N ARG A 13 11.23 19.29 -1.97
CA ARG A 13 10.09 19.64 -2.85
C ARG A 13 9.74 18.54 -3.85
N ASN A 14 10.64 17.59 -4.09
CA ASN A 14 10.38 16.44 -4.96
C ASN A 14 10.14 15.21 -4.10
N THR A 15 8.86 14.91 -3.86
CA THR A 15 8.42 13.89 -2.88
C THR A 15 7.76 12.68 -3.52
N LYS A 16 7.64 12.67 -4.86
CA LYS A 16 7.00 11.57 -5.61
C LYS A 16 7.90 10.33 -5.59
N PRO A 17 7.30 9.12 -5.73
CA PRO A 17 8.07 7.90 -5.95
C PRO A 17 9.11 8.07 -7.08
N GLY A 18 10.33 7.60 -6.85
CA GLY A 18 11.45 7.78 -7.78
C GLY A 18 12.24 9.09 -7.62
N ALA A 19 11.85 9.97 -6.69
CA ALA A 19 12.64 11.17 -6.38
C ALA A 19 14.07 10.81 -5.90
N PRO A 20 15.11 11.59 -6.28
CA PRO A 20 16.47 11.34 -5.83
C PRO A 20 16.62 11.38 -4.30
N ALA A 21 17.28 10.38 -3.74
CA ALA A 21 17.58 10.29 -2.31
C ALA A 21 19.02 10.73 -2.00
N ALA A 22 19.20 11.44 -0.88
CA ALA A 22 20.50 11.78 -0.29
C ALA A 22 21.00 10.71 0.71
N GLY A 23 20.29 9.59 0.84
CA GLY A 23 20.63 8.48 1.74
C GLY A 23 19.40 7.83 2.37
N PRO A 24 19.60 6.84 3.26
CA PRO A 24 18.52 6.26 4.05
C PRO A 24 17.88 7.32 4.96
N SER A 25 16.64 7.07 5.39
CA SER A 25 16.00 7.92 6.38
C SER A 25 16.79 7.93 7.69
N ARG A 26 16.63 8.99 8.49
CA ARG A 26 17.21 9.02 9.83
C ARG A 26 16.67 7.88 10.70
N PRO A 27 17.48 7.35 11.65
CA PRO A 27 17.01 6.40 12.64
C PRO A 27 15.80 6.96 13.39
N ALA A 28 14.73 6.19 13.51
CA ALA A 28 13.61 6.56 14.38
C ALA A 28 13.91 6.22 15.84
N ASN A 29 13.11 6.79 16.75
CA ASN A 29 13.42 6.82 18.19
C ASN A 29 13.50 5.43 18.84
N PHE A 30 12.73 4.46 18.35
CA PHE A 30 12.63 3.13 18.94
C PHE A 30 13.42 2.09 18.14
N THR A 31 13.25 2.05 16.81
CA THR A 31 14.00 1.09 15.96
C THR A 31 15.48 1.40 15.89
N ARG A 32 15.85 2.69 15.94
CA ARG A 32 17.25 3.18 15.95
C ARG A 32 18.11 2.66 14.80
N GLU A 33 17.48 2.34 13.68
CA GLU A 33 18.16 1.91 12.46
C GLU A 33 17.81 2.86 11.31
N SER A 34 18.82 3.38 10.63
CA SER A 34 18.63 4.25 9.46
C SER A 34 17.89 3.50 8.36
N GLY A 35 16.90 4.14 7.73
CA GLY A 35 16.14 3.56 6.63
C GLY A 35 15.04 2.58 7.04
N ILE A 36 14.80 2.36 8.34
CA ILE A 36 13.71 1.54 8.86
C ILE A 36 12.84 2.36 9.82
N GLN A 37 11.53 2.17 9.73
CA GLN A 37 10.57 2.63 10.73
C GLN A 37 9.51 1.56 10.99
N ALA A 38 9.25 1.23 12.26
CA ALA A 38 8.15 0.34 12.61
C ALA A 38 6.78 0.99 12.32
N TYR A 39 5.71 0.20 12.17
CA TYR A 39 4.37 0.75 11.90
C TYR A 39 3.90 1.72 12.99
N TYR A 40 4.19 1.42 14.26
CA TYR A 40 3.86 2.35 15.35
C TYR A 40 4.66 3.67 15.29
N GLU A 41 5.89 3.67 14.76
CA GLU A 41 6.69 4.90 14.55
C GLU A 41 6.13 5.72 13.40
N ILE A 42 5.66 5.07 12.33
CA ILE A 42 4.98 5.72 11.22
C ILE A 42 3.69 6.39 11.71
N CYS A 43 2.90 5.73 12.56
CA CYS A 43 1.72 6.34 13.19
C CYS A 43 2.09 7.58 14.04
N LEU A 44 3.19 7.52 14.79
CA LEU A 44 3.67 8.68 15.55
C LEU A 44 4.07 9.82 14.61
N ALA A 45 4.76 9.54 13.52
CA ALA A 45 5.13 10.56 12.52
C ALA A 45 3.88 11.20 11.89
N ILE A 46 2.85 10.42 11.56
CA ILE A 46 1.57 10.94 11.04
C ILE A 46 0.90 11.86 12.08
N LYS A 47 0.89 11.46 13.36
CA LYS A 47 0.37 12.30 14.45
C LYS A 47 1.18 13.58 14.67
N ASP A 48 2.46 13.55 14.31
CA ASP A 48 3.40 14.69 14.37
C ASP A 48 3.37 15.54 13.08
N GLY A 49 2.45 15.28 12.15
CA GLY A 49 2.23 16.10 10.96
C GLY A 49 2.84 15.58 9.66
N ALA A 50 3.33 14.33 9.62
CA ALA A 50 3.70 13.68 8.37
C ALA A 50 2.48 13.57 7.43
N LYS A 51 2.67 13.94 6.16
CA LYS A 51 1.62 13.84 5.14
C LYS A 51 1.60 12.42 4.56
N THR A 52 0.42 11.82 4.48
CA THR A 52 0.22 10.49 3.88
C THR A 52 -0.21 10.62 2.42
N TYR A 53 0.34 9.76 1.57
CA TYR A 53 0.02 9.66 0.15
C TYR A 53 -0.15 8.18 -0.23
N TRP A 54 -0.72 7.95 -1.40
CA TRP A 54 -0.94 6.61 -1.96
C TRP A 54 -0.29 6.47 -3.33
N ILE A 55 0.23 5.28 -3.61
CA ILE A 55 0.81 4.92 -4.90
C ILE A 55 -0.16 3.94 -5.56
N ASP A 56 -0.96 4.41 -6.52
CA ASP A 56 -1.99 3.60 -7.17
C ASP A 56 -1.42 2.34 -7.82
N ASP A 57 -0.31 2.47 -8.57
CA ASP A 57 0.33 1.35 -9.29
C ASP A 57 0.80 0.21 -8.37
N SER A 58 1.13 0.52 -7.11
CA SER A 58 1.67 -0.45 -6.15
C SER A 58 0.70 -0.78 -5.01
N GLU A 59 -0.45 -0.11 -4.97
CA GLU A 59 -1.47 -0.21 -3.92
C GLU A 59 -0.89 -0.14 -2.50
N VAL A 60 0.02 0.82 -2.27
CA VAL A 60 0.69 1.04 -0.97
C VAL A 60 0.75 2.52 -0.60
N PRO A 61 0.71 2.83 0.71
CA PRO A 61 0.92 4.19 1.19
C PRO A 61 2.41 4.55 1.32
N TYR A 62 2.67 5.85 1.34
CA TYR A 62 3.91 6.41 1.87
C TYR A 62 3.62 7.68 2.67
N ILE A 63 4.53 8.04 3.57
CA ILE A 63 4.50 9.33 4.27
C ILE A 63 5.66 10.21 3.85
N VAL A 64 5.46 11.52 3.94
CA VAL A 64 6.51 12.52 3.83
C VAL A 64 6.48 13.40 5.07
N HIS A 65 7.62 13.51 5.74
CA HIS A 65 7.80 14.41 6.87
C HIS A 65 9.11 15.17 6.73
N ASN A 66 9.06 16.50 6.62
CA ASN A 66 10.22 17.33 6.29
C ASN A 66 10.88 16.86 4.98
N ASN A 67 12.09 16.30 5.07
CA ASN A 67 12.82 15.72 3.94
C ASN A 67 12.95 14.19 4.05
N GLU A 68 12.10 13.53 4.83
CA GLU A 68 12.04 12.08 4.98
C GLU A 68 10.84 11.54 4.20
N TRP A 69 11.06 10.48 3.42
CA TRP A 69 10.05 9.74 2.67
C TRP A 69 10.05 8.30 3.18
N ILE A 70 8.89 7.76 3.58
CA ILE A 70 8.80 6.39 4.11
C ILE A 70 7.64 5.65 3.45
N GLY A 71 7.96 4.61 2.68
CA GLY A 71 6.99 3.69 2.10
C GLY A 71 6.71 2.54 3.08
N TYR A 72 5.44 2.17 3.25
CA TYR A 72 5.04 1.20 4.27
C TYR A 72 3.77 0.42 3.88
N ASP A 73 3.30 -0.45 4.77
CA ASP A 73 2.02 -1.15 4.66
C ASP A 73 1.02 -0.65 5.69
N ASN A 74 -0.25 -0.51 5.29
CA ASN A 74 -1.37 -0.24 6.19
C ASN A 74 -2.47 -1.30 5.98
N GLU A 75 -3.61 -1.15 6.66
CA GLU A 75 -4.71 -2.12 6.56
C GLU A 75 -5.26 -2.26 5.12
N ILE A 76 -5.19 -1.18 4.33
CA ILE A 76 -5.72 -1.13 2.95
C ILE A 76 -4.77 -1.85 1.99
N SER A 77 -3.46 -1.56 2.06
CA SER A 77 -2.47 -2.27 1.24
C SER A 77 -2.41 -3.76 1.60
N LEU A 78 -2.62 -4.11 2.87
CA LEU A 78 -2.74 -5.50 3.29
C LEU A 78 -4.00 -6.18 2.73
N ALA A 79 -5.13 -5.48 2.58
CA ALA A 79 -6.30 -6.02 1.90
C ALA A 79 -6.01 -6.35 0.44
N ALA A 80 -5.41 -5.42 -0.29
CA ALA A 80 -5.00 -5.65 -1.69
C ALA A 80 -4.06 -6.86 -1.81
N LYS A 81 -3.04 -6.93 -0.94
CA LYS A 81 -2.08 -8.05 -0.92
C LYS A 81 -2.72 -9.39 -0.57
N VAL A 82 -3.61 -9.44 0.43
CA VAL A 82 -4.30 -10.69 0.80
C VAL A 82 -5.25 -11.14 -0.30
N ASP A 83 -5.97 -10.21 -0.92
CA ASP A 83 -6.84 -10.53 -2.05
C ASP A 83 -6.05 -11.09 -3.24
N TRP A 84 -4.91 -10.47 -3.57
CA TRP A 84 -3.99 -11.00 -4.59
C TRP A 84 -3.47 -12.40 -4.24
N ILE A 85 -3.09 -12.63 -2.99
CA ILE A 85 -2.63 -13.93 -2.47
C ILE A 85 -3.71 -15.02 -2.66
N LYS A 86 -4.97 -14.69 -2.34
CA LYS A 86 -6.12 -15.60 -2.51
C LYS A 86 -6.37 -15.90 -3.99
N ARG A 87 -6.40 -14.88 -4.84
CA ARG A 87 -6.63 -15.03 -6.29
C ARG A 87 -5.57 -15.89 -6.98
N ASN A 88 -4.36 -15.90 -6.46
CA ASN A 88 -3.23 -16.66 -7.02
C ASN A 88 -2.98 -18.01 -6.32
N GLY A 89 -3.82 -18.41 -5.36
CA GLY A 89 -3.74 -19.74 -4.74
C GLY A 89 -2.52 -19.96 -3.85
N PHE A 90 -1.94 -18.90 -3.28
CA PHE A 90 -0.86 -19.04 -2.29
C PHE A 90 -1.39 -19.58 -0.95
N GLY A 91 -0.56 -20.34 -0.23
CA GLY A 91 -0.97 -21.02 1.01
C GLY A 91 -1.14 -20.11 2.25
N GLY A 92 -0.70 -18.86 2.19
CA GLY A 92 -0.83 -17.92 3.31
C GLY A 92 0.08 -16.70 3.20
N VAL A 93 0.21 -15.99 4.33
CA VAL A 93 1.04 -14.78 4.49
C VAL A 93 2.09 -15.04 5.56
N ALA A 94 3.35 -14.70 5.27
CA ALA A 94 4.39 -14.56 6.28
C ALA A 94 4.50 -13.10 6.71
N VAL A 95 4.72 -12.87 8.01
CA VAL A 95 4.73 -11.52 8.59
C VAL A 95 6.09 -11.24 9.23
N TRP A 96 6.72 -10.14 8.81
CA TRP A 96 7.93 -9.60 9.44
C TRP A 96 7.68 -8.16 9.91
N ALA A 97 7.76 -7.87 11.21
CA ALA A 97 7.74 -8.81 12.33
C ALA A 97 6.77 -8.29 13.39
N LEU A 98 6.26 -9.18 14.24
CA LEU A 98 5.25 -8.85 15.26
C LEU A 98 5.61 -7.62 16.12
N PRO A 99 6.87 -7.41 16.56
CA PRO A 99 7.22 -6.23 17.36
C PRO A 99 7.14 -4.90 16.61
N PHE A 100 7.02 -4.92 15.28
CA PHE A 100 6.87 -3.70 14.48
C PHE A 100 5.42 -3.29 14.27
N ASP A 101 4.44 -4.17 14.55
CA ASP A 101 3.03 -3.76 14.60
C ASP A 101 2.78 -2.83 15.80
N ASP A 102 1.61 -2.19 15.83
CA ASP A 102 1.20 -1.39 16.98
C ASP A 102 0.66 -2.28 18.12
N PHE A 103 1.57 -2.94 18.82
CA PHE A 103 1.25 -3.82 19.95
C PHE A 103 0.74 -3.07 21.19
N ASN A 104 0.93 -1.74 21.27
CA ASN A 104 0.56 -0.91 22.41
C ASN A 104 -0.53 0.15 22.10
N ASN A 105 -1.24 0.02 20.98
CA ASN A 105 -2.33 0.92 20.58
C ASN A 105 -1.91 2.41 20.46
N VAL A 106 -0.66 2.67 20.06
CA VAL A 106 -0.12 3.99 19.78
C VAL A 106 -0.86 4.65 18.61
N CYS A 107 -1.29 3.91 17.61
CA CYS A 107 -2.05 4.38 16.45
C CYS A 107 -3.52 4.70 16.79
N GLY A 108 -4.06 4.21 17.91
CA GLY A 108 -5.47 4.35 18.28
C GLY A 108 -6.43 3.37 17.58
N LYS A 109 -5.90 2.33 16.93
CA LYS A 109 -6.66 1.32 16.16
C LYS A 109 -6.83 -0.03 16.89
N GLY A 110 -6.52 -0.06 18.19
CA GLY A 110 -6.39 -1.27 19.01
C GLY A 110 -5.02 -1.93 18.89
N LYS A 111 -4.74 -2.91 19.75
CA LYS A 111 -3.47 -3.68 19.70
C LYS A 111 -3.39 -4.57 18.46
N TYR A 112 -2.22 -4.63 17.83
CA TYR A 112 -1.92 -5.42 16.64
C TYR A 112 -2.86 -5.18 15.46
N PRO A 113 -3.07 -3.92 15.04
CA PRO A 113 -4.07 -3.59 14.03
C PRO A 113 -3.77 -4.26 12.68
N LEU A 114 -2.51 -4.33 12.25
CA LEU A 114 -2.14 -4.94 10.98
C LEU A 114 -2.27 -6.47 11.03
N MET A 115 -1.79 -7.12 12.10
CA MET A 115 -1.94 -8.57 12.25
C MET A 115 -3.42 -8.98 12.35
N LYS A 116 -4.25 -8.21 13.05
CA LYS A 116 -5.70 -8.43 13.09
C LYS A 116 -6.35 -8.23 11.72
N ALA A 117 -5.90 -7.24 10.95
CA ALA A 117 -6.37 -7.05 9.58
C ALA A 117 -6.07 -8.29 8.72
N ILE A 118 -4.82 -8.76 8.72
CA ILE A 118 -4.40 -9.97 7.99
C ILE A 118 -5.25 -11.17 8.39
N ASN A 119 -5.46 -11.40 9.69
CA ASN A 119 -6.27 -12.53 10.18
C ASN A 119 -7.72 -12.46 9.68
N ARG A 120 -8.38 -11.30 9.80
CA ARG A 120 -9.75 -11.11 9.30
C ARG A 120 -9.83 -11.30 7.78
N LEU A 121 -8.88 -10.74 7.05
CA LEU A 121 -8.83 -10.81 5.59
C LEU A 121 -8.65 -12.26 5.11
N LEU A 122 -7.75 -13.03 5.72
CA LEU A 122 -7.55 -14.45 5.39
C LEU A 122 -8.81 -15.28 5.69
N ASN A 123 -9.45 -15.04 6.83
CA ASN A 123 -10.67 -15.73 7.25
C ASN A 123 -11.95 -15.28 6.51
N GLY A 124 -11.86 -14.28 5.62
CA GLY A 124 -13.01 -13.78 4.87
C GLY A 124 -14.01 -12.96 5.72
N THR A 125 -13.58 -12.48 6.89
CA THR A 125 -14.41 -11.70 7.82
C THR A 125 -14.13 -10.20 7.77
N GLY A 126 -13.23 -9.74 6.89
CA GLY A 126 -12.87 -8.34 6.74
C GLY A 126 -13.42 -7.71 5.46
N ASN A 127 -14.39 -6.79 5.58
CA ASN A 127 -14.72 -5.82 4.55
C ASN A 127 -14.04 -4.50 4.89
N LEU A 128 -12.92 -4.18 4.24
CA LEU A 128 -12.29 -2.85 4.33
C LEU A 128 -12.81 -1.98 3.18
N GLN A 129 -14.08 -1.56 3.28
CA GLN A 129 -14.63 -0.50 2.43
C GLN A 129 -14.45 0.85 3.13
N HIS A 130 -13.21 1.36 3.16
CA HIS A 130 -12.97 2.80 3.32
C HIS A 130 -11.53 3.12 2.90
N GLN A 131 -11.38 3.72 1.72
CA GLN A 131 -10.23 4.57 1.42
C GLN A 131 -10.32 5.81 2.32
N PRO A 132 -9.25 6.25 3.00
CA PRO A 132 -9.23 7.60 3.54
C PRO A 132 -9.33 8.60 2.39
N GLU A 133 -9.97 9.74 2.63
CA GLU A 133 -9.92 10.89 1.73
C GLU A 133 -8.46 11.29 1.51
N ILE A 134 -7.94 10.96 0.33
CA ILE A 134 -6.63 11.44 -0.14
C ILE A 134 -6.94 12.69 -0.97
N GLU A 135 -6.40 13.81 -0.53
CA GLU A 135 -6.48 15.09 -1.23
C GLU A 135 -5.82 14.94 -2.61
N SER A 136 -6.64 14.85 -3.67
CA SER A 136 -6.19 14.81 -5.06
C SER A 136 -6.19 16.24 -5.61
N GLU A 137 -5.01 16.74 -5.95
CA GLU A 137 -4.77 18.11 -6.44
C GLU A 137 -5.22 18.36 -7.90
N GLU A 138 -6.22 17.64 -8.44
CA GLU A 138 -6.62 17.79 -9.86
C GLU A 138 -7.93 18.55 -10.11
N ALA A 139 -8.60 19.10 -9.09
CA ALA A 139 -9.94 19.67 -9.26
C ALA A 139 -10.02 21.15 -9.71
N ASN A 140 -8.92 21.84 -9.99
CA ASN A 140 -8.94 23.29 -10.27
C ASN A 140 -8.73 23.71 -11.73
N PHE A 141 -8.86 22.81 -12.72
CA PHE A 141 -8.75 23.21 -14.12
C PHE A 141 -9.80 22.54 -15.03
N ILE A 142 -11.06 22.98 -14.93
CA ILE A 142 -12.00 22.83 -16.05
C ILE A 142 -12.71 24.18 -16.27
N PRO A 143 -12.49 24.86 -17.42
CA PRO A 143 -13.31 26.00 -17.78
C PRO A 143 -14.74 25.51 -18.07
N LYS A 144 -15.74 26.15 -17.47
CA LYS A 144 -17.17 25.85 -17.71
C LYS A 144 -17.51 26.09 -19.19
N VAL A 145 -17.62 25.02 -19.98
CA VAL A 145 -18.23 25.06 -21.30
C VAL A 145 -19.65 24.52 -21.20
N THR A 146 -20.62 25.43 -21.28
CA THR A 146 -22.05 25.14 -21.19
C THR A 146 -22.57 24.82 -22.59
N GLN A 147 -22.75 23.53 -22.95
CA GLN A 147 -23.68 23.11 -24.02
C GLN A 147 -24.26 21.71 -23.73
N PRO A 148 -25.53 21.43 -24.13
CA PRO A 148 -26.21 20.19 -23.78
C PRO A 148 -25.74 19.01 -24.63
N VAL A 149 -25.38 17.91 -23.97
CA VAL A 149 -24.97 16.66 -24.63
C VAL A 149 -26.19 16.00 -25.28
N LYS A 150 -26.19 15.85 -26.61
CA LYS A 150 -27.17 15.04 -27.34
C LYS A 150 -26.87 13.56 -27.09
N SER A 151 -27.89 12.78 -26.73
CA SER A 151 -27.75 11.35 -26.51
C SER A 151 -27.48 10.61 -27.82
N TYR A 152 -26.44 9.78 -27.82
CA TYR A 152 -26.12 8.88 -28.92
C TYR A 152 -26.03 7.45 -28.37
N HIS A 153 -26.81 6.53 -28.92
CA HIS A 153 -26.76 5.10 -28.60
C HIS A 153 -25.99 4.35 -29.69
N PRO A 154 -24.82 3.76 -29.40
CA PRO A 154 -24.17 2.84 -30.33
C PRO A 154 -24.80 1.45 -30.23
N LYS A 155 -25.14 0.84 -31.37
CA LYS A 155 -25.53 -0.57 -31.47
C LYS A 155 -24.28 -1.42 -31.65
N TYR A 156 -23.99 -2.32 -30.71
CA TYR A 156 -22.91 -3.31 -30.85
C TYR A 156 -23.46 -4.69 -31.24
N ARG A 157 -22.81 -5.35 -32.21
CA ARG A 157 -23.03 -6.76 -32.57
C ARG A 157 -22.11 -7.64 -31.72
N ALA A 158 -22.65 -8.72 -31.15
CA ALA A 158 -21.89 -9.70 -30.39
C ALA A 158 -21.04 -10.59 -31.32
N VAL A 159 -19.79 -10.83 -30.95
CA VAL A 159 -18.91 -11.88 -31.52
C VAL A 159 -18.56 -12.85 -30.39
N THR A 160 -18.82 -14.14 -30.60
CA THR A 160 -18.47 -15.20 -29.65
C THR A 160 -17.06 -15.74 -29.93
N PRO A 161 -16.16 -15.84 -28.93
CA PRO A 161 -14.88 -16.50 -29.11
C PRO A 161 -14.96 -18.00 -28.76
N SER A 162 -14.44 -18.85 -29.64
CA SER A 162 -14.19 -20.28 -29.38
C SER A 162 -12.82 -20.48 -28.70
N TYR A 163 -12.80 -21.06 -27.50
CA TYR A 163 -11.55 -21.32 -26.76
C TYR A 163 -11.06 -22.76 -26.94
N ARG A 164 -9.82 -22.94 -27.42
CA ARG A 164 -9.11 -24.23 -27.49
C ARG A 164 -8.22 -24.38 -26.25
N ARG A 165 -8.40 -25.47 -25.50
CA ARG A 165 -7.58 -25.80 -24.33
C ARG A 165 -6.19 -26.30 -24.75
N GLN A 166 -5.12 -25.72 -24.18
CA GLN A 166 -3.81 -26.35 -24.10
C GLN A 166 -3.50 -26.65 -22.62
N THR A 167 -3.07 -27.88 -22.34
CA THR A 167 -2.64 -28.34 -21.02
C THR A 167 -1.12 -28.33 -20.95
N THR A 168 -0.56 -27.53 -20.05
CA THR A 168 0.86 -27.59 -19.66
C THR A 168 0.97 -28.00 -18.19
N THR A 169 1.71 -29.08 -17.94
CA THR A 169 2.10 -29.53 -16.60
C THR A 169 3.32 -28.74 -16.12
N HIS A 170 3.22 -28.05 -14.97
CA HIS A 170 4.35 -27.39 -14.31
C HIS A 170 4.87 -28.22 -13.13
N PRO A 171 6.20 -28.38 -12.96
CA PRO A 171 6.77 -29.01 -11.77
C PRO A 171 6.81 -28.03 -10.59
N ALA A 172 6.74 -28.58 -9.38
CA ALA A 172 6.74 -27.84 -8.11
C ALA A 172 8.03 -27.02 -7.90
N THR A 173 7.89 -25.75 -7.56
CA THR A 173 9.02 -24.85 -7.26
C THR A 173 9.36 -24.88 -5.77
N LYS A 174 10.63 -25.11 -5.44
CA LYS A 174 11.21 -25.06 -4.09
C LYS A 174 11.26 -23.62 -3.57
N PHE A 175 10.90 -23.40 -2.31
CA PHE A 175 11.10 -22.14 -1.60
C PHE A 175 12.58 -21.97 -1.23
N TYR A 176 13.17 -20.82 -1.59
CA TYR A 176 14.47 -20.37 -1.06
C TYR A 176 14.20 -19.34 0.04
N VAL A 177 14.67 -19.64 1.25
CA VAL A 177 14.72 -18.68 2.35
C VAL A 177 16.09 -18.00 2.28
N GLN A 178 16.12 -16.71 1.95
CA GLN A 178 17.29 -15.87 2.14
C GLN A 178 17.20 -15.22 3.53
N THR A 179 18.02 -15.70 4.45
CA THR A 179 18.34 -14.98 5.69
C THR A 179 19.54 -14.09 5.43
N THR A 180 19.38 -12.78 5.59
CA THR A 180 20.50 -11.84 5.80
C THR A 180 20.98 -11.90 7.23
#